data_AF-A0A7S3BIB3-F1
#
_entry.id   AF-A0A7S3BIB3-F1
#
_cell.length_a   1.000
_cell.length_b   1.000
_cell.length_c   1.000
_cell.angle_alpha   90.00
_cell.angle_beta   90.00
_cell.angle_gamma   90.00
#
_symmetry.space_group_name_H-M   'P 1'
#
loop_
_entity.id
_entity.type
_entity.pdbx_description
1 polymer ?
#
loop_
_entity_poly.entity_id
_entity_poly.type
_entity_poly.pdbx_seq_one_letter_code
_entity_poly.pdbx_strand_id
1 'polypeptide(L)'
;GGFQVNEEAFDIIKENAVVCFQGEEMAEVMLPCDELPTLVIDCANAVINHTSSLAEEKIAALEWEAQVTESKYAADLVQLPPTKVISATPADWVCEESGMKDNLWMNLSDGHIGSGRRQWDGSGGANGALDH
;
A
#
# COMPACT_ATOMS: atom_id res chain seq x y z
N GLY A 1 -18.61 -16.50 -12.37
CA GLY A 1 -17.65 -17.52 -11.93
C GLY A 1 -16.78 -16.87 -10.89
N GLY A 2 -16.92 -17.26 -9.62
CA GLY A 2 -16.12 -16.72 -8.52
C GLY A 2 -15.14 -17.80 -8.06
N PHE A 3 -13.87 -17.45 -7.94
CA PHE A 3 -12.86 -18.33 -7.37
C PHE A 3 -13.18 -18.51 -5.89
N GLN A 4 -13.41 -19.75 -5.47
CA GLN A 4 -13.43 -20.10 -4.05
C GLN A 4 -11.98 -20.27 -3.61
N VAL A 5 -11.40 -19.23 -3.03
CA VAL A 5 -10.14 -19.34 -2.30
C VAL A 5 -10.51 -19.85 -0.91
N ASN A 6 -10.19 -21.11 -0.65
CA ASN A 6 -10.30 -21.68 0.68
C ASN A 6 -9.06 -21.19 1.44
N GLU A 7 -9.17 -20.02 2.10
CA GLU A 7 -8.07 -19.41 2.85
C GLU A 7 -7.97 -20.09 4.22
N GLU A 8 -7.03 -21.02 4.36
CA GLU A 8 -6.57 -21.45 5.68
C GLU A 8 -5.86 -20.25 6.32
N ALA A 9 -6.36 -19.78 7.48
CA ALA A 9 -5.70 -18.75 8.26
C ALA A 9 -4.37 -19.30 8.79
N PHE A 10 -3.26 -18.71 8.37
CA PHE A 10 -1.92 -19.10 8.85
C PHE A 10 -1.41 -18.10 9.88
N ASP A 11 -0.95 -18.61 11.01
CA ASP A 11 -0.18 -17.82 11.97
C ASP A 11 1.28 -17.74 11.52
N ILE A 12 1.75 -16.53 11.20
CA ILE A 12 3.15 -16.30 10.85
C ILE A 12 3.94 -16.02 12.13
N ILE A 13 4.70 -17.01 12.60
CA ILE A 13 5.65 -16.87 13.70
C ILE A 13 7.03 -16.53 13.11
N LYS A 14 7.65 -15.45 13.60
CA LYS A 14 9.01 -15.04 13.21
C LYS A 14 9.98 -15.27 14.36
N GLU A 15 11.04 -16.02 14.10
CA GLU A 15 12.16 -16.21 15.02
C GLU A 15 13.42 -15.63 14.38
N ASN A 16 14.22 -14.90 15.16
CA ASN A 16 15.43 -14.22 14.68
C ASN A 16 16.64 -14.70 15.48
N ALA A 17 17.78 -14.87 14.82
CA ALA A 17 19.05 -15.22 15.45
C ALA A 17 20.22 -14.51 14.75
N VAL A 18 21.29 -14.24 15.51
CA VAL A 18 22.59 -13.82 14.97
C VAL A 18 23.47 -15.06 14.85
N VAL A 19 23.99 -15.30 13.64
CA VAL A 19 24.90 -16.42 13.36
C VAL A 19 26.26 -15.87 12.93
N CYS A 20 27.32 -16.32 13.59
CA CYS A 20 28.70 -15.95 13.30
C CYS A 20 29.50 -17.19 12.87
N PHE A 21 30.26 -17.06 11.78
CA PHE A 21 31.13 -18.13 11.26
C PHE A 21 32.59 -17.77 11.45
N GLN A 22 33.37 -18.71 11.99
CA GLN A 22 34.83 -18.61 12.09
C GLN A 22 35.46 -19.89 11.51
N GLY A 23 35.66 -19.90 10.19
CA GLY A 23 36.10 -21.11 9.48
C GLY A 23 34.99 -22.17 9.46
N GLU A 24 35.25 -23.34 10.04
CA GLU A 24 34.26 -24.43 10.18
C GLU A 24 33.41 -24.30 11.45
N GLU A 25 33.77 -23.40 12.37
CA GLU A 25 33.01 -23.18 13.61
C GLU A 25 31.88 -22.17 13.38
N MET A 26 30.71 -22.48 13.96
CA MET A 26 29.50 -21.65 13.92
C MET A 26 29.01 -21.38 15.33
N ALA A 27 28.74 -20.11 15.64
CA ALA A 27 28.07 -19.68 16.85
C ALA A 27 26.72 -19.04 16.49
N GLU A 28 25.65 -19.47 17.16
CA GLU A 28 24.28 -18.98 16.96
C GLU A 28 23.72 -18.45 18.28
N VAL A 29 23.13 -17.26 18.23
CA VAL A 29 22.51 -16.61 19.38
C VAL A 29 21.10 -16.15 18.99
N MET A 30 20.09 -16.70 19.66
CA MET A 30 18.69 -16.30 19.48
C MET A 30 18.48 -14.86 19.96
N LEU A 31 17.67 -14.10 19.23
CA LEU A 31 17.29 -12.73 19.58
C LEU A 31 15.88 -12.69 20.19
N PRO A 32 15.62 -11.77 21.14
CA PRO A 32 16.54 -10.77 21.69
C PRO A 32 17.54 -11.37 22.70
N CYS A 33 18.76 -10.84 22.74
CA CYS A 33 19.80 -11.24 23.69
C CYS A 33 20.59 -10.02 24.18
N ASP A 34 20.41 -9.66 25.46
CA ASP A 34 21.02 -8.49 26.09
C ASP A 34 22.52 -8.67 26.40
N GLU A 35 23.03 -9.90 26.28
CA GLU A 35 24.43 -10.22 26.50
C GLU A 35 25.31 -9.89 25.28
N LEU A 36 24.70 -9.63 24.13
CA LEU A 36 25.41 -9.23 22.92
C LEU A 36 25.95 -7.80 23.03
N PRO A 37 27.04 -7.47 22.34
CA PRO A 37 27.52 -6.09 22.26
C PRO A 37 26.43 -5.16 21.74
N THR A 38 26.29 -3.97 22.34
CA THR A 38 25.26 -2.98 21.98
C THR A 38 25.22 -2.68 20.48
N LEU A 39 26.39 -2.60 19.84
CA LEU A 39 26.46 -2.39 18.39
C LEU A 39 25.77 -3.51 17.59
N VAL A 40 25.93 -4.77 18.00
CA VAL A 40 25.31 -5.92 17.33
C VAL A 40 23.80 -5.90 17.55
N ILE A 41 23.36 -5.57 18.77
CA ILE A 41 21.94 -5.42 19.11
C ILE A 41 21.32 -4.30 18.26
N ASP A 42 21.95 -3.13 18.20
CA ASP A 42 21.47 -1.99 17.43
C ASP A 42 21.38 -2.30 15.94
N CYS A 43 22.41 -2.94 15.37
CA CYS A 43 22.38 -3.38 13.98
C CYS A 43 21.29 -4.42 13.72
N ALA A 44 21.14 -5.42 14.57
CA ALA A 44 20.09 -6.43 14.43
C ALA A 44 18.69 -5.81 14.52
N ASN A 45 18.47 -4.91 15.49
CA ASN A 45 17.22 -4.17 15.63
C ASN A 45 16.96 -3.27 14.43
N ALA A 46 17.98 -2.59 13.90
CA ALA A 46 17.84 -1.77 12.71
C ALA A 46 17.37 -2.61 11.52
N VAL A 47 17.91 -3.82 11.33
CA VAL A 47 17.51 -4.74 10.24
C VAL A 47 16.12 -5.34 10.47
N ILE A 48 15.81 -5.81 11.68
CA ILE A 48 14.51 -6.41 12.02
C ILE A 48 13.37 -5.38 11.86
N ASN A 49 13.62 -4.14 12.31
CA ASN A 49 12.66 -3.06 12.22
C ASN A 49 12.80 -2.25 10.92
N HIS A 50 13.71 -2.63 10.03
CA HIS A 50 13.81 -1.98 8.73
C HIS A 50 12.57 -2.34 7.93
N THR A 51 11.69 -1.37 7.76
CA THR A 51 10.53 -1.45 6.87
C THR A 51 11.04 -1.58 5.44
N SER A 52 11.17 -2.80 4.93
CA SER A 52 11.32 -3.03 3.49
C SER A 52 9.97 -2.82 2.80
N SER A 53 9.96 -2.67 1.48
CA SER A 53 8.73 -2.57 0.66
C SER A 53 7.71 -3.67 0.93
N LEU A 54 8.14 -4.82 1.47
CA LEU A 54 7.28 -5.92 1.92
C LEU A 54 6.39 -5.57 3.12
N ALA A 55 6.75 -4.58 3.94
CA ALA A 55 5.89 -4.09 5.02
C ALA A 55 4.78 -3.16 4.51
N GLU A 56 5.01 -2.45 3.40
CA GLU A 56 3.94 -1.78 2.64
C GLU A 56 3.00 -2.81 2.00
N GLU A 57 3.54 -3.91 1.46
CA GLU A 57 2.73 -5.04 0.98
C GLU A 57 1.91 -5.70 2.10
N LYS A 58 2.43 -5.79 3.34
CA LYS A 58 1.66 -6.27 4.49
C LYS A 58 0.54 -5.33 4.89
N ILE A 59 0.75 -4.01 4.81
CA ILE A 59 -0.32 -3.02 5.02
C ILE A 59 -1.36 -3.15 3.91
N ALA A 60 -0.93 -3.32 2.66
CA ALA A 60 -1.83 -3.57 1.53
C ALA A 60 -2.59 -4.91 1.66
N ALA A 61 -1.97 -5.95 2.23
CA ALA A 61 -2.62 -7.23 2.51
C ALA A 61 -3.63 -7.13 3.66
N LEU A 62 -3.33 -6.36 4.71
CA LEU A 62 -4.29 -6.03 5.78
C LEU A 62 -5.44 -5.13 5.27
N GLU A 63 -5.17 -4.23 4.33
CA GLU A 63 -6.22 -3.47 3.62
C GLU A 63 -7.08 -4.36 2.73
N TRP A 64 -6.54 -5.48 2.22
CA TRP A 64 -7.30 -6.49 1.48
C TRP A 64 -8.18 -7.37 2.38
N GLU A 65 -7.79 -7.58 3.64
CA GLU A 65 -8.64 -8.22 4.67
C GLU A 65 -9.78 -7.32 5.16
N ALA A 66 -9.80 -6.03 4.78
CA ALA A 66 -10.91 -5.16 5.10
C ALA A 66 -12.17 -5.64 4.36
N GLN A 67 -13.22 -5.98 5.11
CA GLN A 67 -14.53 -6.28 4.54
C GLN A 67 -14.95 -5.14 3.62
N VAL A 68 -14.98 -5.41 2.31
CA VAL A 68 -15.44 -4.47 1.30
C VAL A 68 -16.89 -4.15 1.63
N THR A 69 -17.08 -3.00 2.28
CA THR A 69 -18.39 -2.52 2.66
C THR A 69 -18.93 -1.74 1.48
N GLU A 70 -20.14 -2.08 1.05
CA GLU A 70 -20.79 -1.34 -0.03
C GLU A 70 -20.95 0.14 0.36
N SER A 71 -20.58 1.03 -0.56
CA SER A 71 -20.80 2.46 -0.35
C SER A 71 -22.29 2.74 -0.21
N LYS A 72 -22.67 3.60 0.75
CA LYS A 72 -24.05 4.09 0.89
C LYS A 72 -24.62 4.75 -0.37
N TYR A 73 -23.77 5.09 -1.34
CA TYR A 73 -24.17 5.70 -2.62
C TYR A 73 -24.19 4.70 -3.78
N ALA A 74 -23.69 3.47 -3.62
CA ALA A 74 -23.47 2.55 -4.75
C ALA A 74 -24.76 2.21 -5.52
N ALA A 75 -25.85 1.91 -4.80
CA ALA A 75 -27.12 1.51 -5.40
C ALA A 75 -27.85 2.65 -6.13
N ASP A 76 -27.75 3.87 -5.61
CA ASP A 76 -28.53 5.04 -6.05
C ASP A 76 -27.66 6.12 -6.71
N LEU A 77 -26.44 5.78 -7.12
CA LEU A 77 -25.53 6.75 -7.73
C LEU A 77 -26.09 7.24 -9.07
N VAL A 78 -26.43 8.53 -9.15
CA VAL A 78 -26.96 9.14 -10.37
C VAL A 78 -25.82 9.43 -11.34
N GLN A 79 -25.87 8.82 -12.52
CA GLN A 79 -24.99 9.16 -13.63
C GLN A 79 -25.66 10.22 -14.52
N LEU A 80 -24.99 11.36 -14.66
CA LEU A 80 -25.44 12.48 -15.49
C LEU A 80 -25.25 12.15 -16.99
N PRO A 81 -26.01 12.80 -17.88
CA PRO A 81 -25.78 12.67 -19.31
C PRO A 81 -24.33 13.01 -19.67
N PRO A 82 -23.68 12.20 -20.53
CA PRO A 82 -22.27 12.37 -20.82
C PRO A 82 -22.01 13.72 -21.50
N THR A 83 -21.13 14.53 -20.91
CA THR A 83 -20.68 15.82 -21.47
C THR A 83 -19.43 15.67 -22.32
N LYS A 84 -18.68 14.57 -22.14
CA LYS A 84 -17.45 14.23 -22.85
C LYS A 84 -17.28 12.72 -23.00
N VAL A 85 -16.42 12.32 -23.94
CA VAL A 85 -15.99 10.93 -24.09
C VAL A 85 -14.68 10.74 -23.33
N ILE A 86 -14.67 9.81 -22.39
CA ILE A 86 -13.44 9.41 -21.69
C ILE A 86 -12.67 8.44 -22.59
N SER A 87 -11.38 8.71 -22.83
CA SER A 87 -10.54 7.82 -23.63
C SER A 87 -10.43 6.44 -22.96
N ALA A 88 -10.52 5.38 -23.77
CA ALA A 88 -10.25 4.02 -23.29
C ALA A 88 -8.75 3.76 -23.08
N THR A 89 -7.88 4.67 -23.53
CA THR A 89 -6.42 4.54 -23.42
C THR A 89 -5.92 5.26 -22.16
N PRO A 90 -5.31 4.55 -21.19
CA PRO A 90 -4.84 5.16 -19.94
C PRO A 90 -3.84 6.31 -20.12
N ALA A 91 -3.03 6.26 -21.19
CA ALA A 91 -2.03 7.29 -21.49
C ALA A 91 -2.62 8.67 -21.84
N ASP A 92 -3.89 8.70 -22.21
CA ASP A 92 -4.61 9.93 -22.56
C ASP A 92 -5.24 10.61 -21.33
N TRP A 93 -5.28 9.92 -20.18
CA TRP A 93 -5.88 10.47 -18.98
C TRP A 93 -5.00 11.55 -18.38
N VAL A 94 -5.65 12.62 -17.96
CA VAL A 94 -4.99 13.78 -17.39
C VAL A 94 -5.95 14.45 -16.41
N CYS A 95 -5.40 14.95 -15.30
CA CYS A 95 -6.11 15.83 -14.39
C CYS A 95 -6.51 17.11 -15.13
N GLU A 96 -7.80 17.45 -15.10
CA GLU A 96 -8.34 18.60 -15.84
C GLU A 96 -7.85 19.95 -15.28
N GLU A 97 -7.51 20.03 -13.98
CA GLU A 97 -7.01 21.26 -13.35
C GLU A 97 -5.50 21.41 -13.51
N SER A 98 -4.75 20.34 -13.23
CA SER A 98 -3.30 20.40 -13.01
C SER A 98 -2.46 19.84 -14.14
N GLY A 99 -3.06 19.06 -15.05
CA GLY A 99 -2.31 18.39 -16.11
C GLY A 99 -1.54 17.14 -15.65
N MET A 100 -1.68 16.71 -14.39
CA MET A 100 -1.04 15.48 -13.88
C MET A 100 -1.52 14.25 -14.63
N LYS A 101 -0.66 13.23 -14.75
CA LYS A 101 -0.94 11.98 -15.49
C LYS A 101 -0.94 10.74 -14.60
N ASP A 102 -0.75 10.93 -13.31
CA ASP A 102 -0.63 9.92 -12.27
C ASP A 102 -1.53 10.28 -11.08
N ASN A 103 -1.87 9.27 -10.26
CA ASN A 103 -2.78 9.42 -9.13
C ASN A 103 -4.09 10.13 -9.52
N LEU A 104 -4.74 9.63 -10.58
CA LEU A 104 -5.97 10.18 -11.12
C LEU A 104 -7.20 9.45 -10.58
N TRP A 105 -8.27 10.20 -10.36
CA TRP A 105 -9.55 9.71 -9.88
C TRP A 105 -10.65 10.17 -10.82
N MET A 106 -11.54 9.24 -11.17
CA MET A 106 -12.67 9.52 -12.04
C MET A 106 -13.96 9.57 -11.22
N ASN A 107 -14.71 10.68 -11.33
CA ASN A 107 -16.04 10.77 -10.74
C ASN A 107 -17.03 9.97 -11.59
N LEU A 108 -17.69 8.98 -11.00
CA LEU A 108 -18.61 8.07 -11.68
C LEU A 108 -19.96 8.71 -12.06
N SER A 109 -20.26 9.90 -11.53
CA SER A 109 -21.50 10.64 -11.82
C SER A 109 -21.39 11.44 -13.11
N ASP A 110 -20.28 12.12 -13.36
CA ASP A 110 -20.12 13.06 -14.49
C ASP A 110 -18.91 12.80 -15.39
N GLY A 111 -18.04 11.85 -15.01
CA GLY A 111 -16.85 11.48 -15.76
C GLY A 111 -15.69 12.47 -15.64
N HIS A 112 -15.72 13.38 -14.66
CA HIS A 112 -14.59 14.26 -14.37
C HIS A 112 -13.35 13.46 -13.95
N ILE A 113 -12.15 13.85 -14.42
CA ILE A 113 -10.87 13.24 -14.07
C ILE A 113 -10.01 14.27 -13.36
N GLY A 114 -9.85 14.08 -12.05
CA GLY A 114 -9.07 14.95 -11.19
C GLY A 114 -7.88 14.22 -10.56
N SER A 115 -6.86 14.96 -10.15
CA SER A 115 -5.71 14.42 -9.41
C SER A 115 -6.07 14.16 -7.95
N GLY A 116 -5.39 13.19 -7.33
CA GLY A 116 -5.58 12.81 -5.94
C GLY A 116 -5.24 13.92 -4.95
N ARG A 117 -5.53 13.66 -3.67
CA ARG A 117 -5.30 14.62 -2.59
C ARG A 117 -3.80 14.88 -2.39
N ARG A 118 -3.46 16.14 -2.08
CA ARG A 118 -2.16 16.55 -1.58
C ARG A 118 -2.01 16.19 -0.10
N GLN A 119 -0.93 15.50 0.25
CA GLN A 119 -0.63 15.14 1.63
C GLN A 119 0.18 16.25 2.33
N TRP A 120 0.21 16.21 3.66
CA TRP A 120 0.87 17.21 4.50
C TRP A 120 2.40 17.23 4.32
N ASP A 121 2.99 16.10 3.93
CA ASP A 121 4.41 15.94 3.62
C ASP A 121 4.78 16.43 2.21
N GLY A 122 3.81 16.92 1.45
CA GLY A 122 3.97 17.43 0.09
C GLY A 122 3.83 16.38 -1.01
N SER A 123 3.67 15.10 -0.68
CA SER A 123 3.40 14.02 -1.64
C SER A 123 1.93 13.98 -2.09
N GLY A 124 1.60 13.11 -3.04
CA GLY A 124 0.23 12.91 -3.54
C GLY A 124 -0.08 13.71 -4.81
N GLY A 125 -1.32 14.17 -4.95
CA GLY A 125 -1.78 14.94 -6.11
C GLY A 125 -2.01 16.42 -5.83
N ALA A 126 -2.76 17.09 -6.69
CA ALA A 126 -3.03 18.53 -6.62
C ALA A 126 -4.47 18.87 -6.18
N ASN A 127 -5.15 17.94 -5.50
CA ASN A 127 -6.54 18.06 -5.03
C ASN A 127 -7.63 18.17 -6.11
N GLY A 128 -7.32 18.01 -7.40
CA GLY A 128 -8.31 18.19 -8.48
C GLY A 128 -9.60 17.38 -8.28
N ALA A 129 -9.49 16.11 -7.90
CA ALA A 129 -10.66 15.27 -7.66
C ALA A 129 -11.40 15.56 -6.33
N LEU A 130 -10.74 16.24 -5.38
CA LEU A 130 -11.35 16.60 -4.09
C LEU A 130 -12.08 17.95 -4.19
N ASP A 131 -11.56 18.85 -5.02
CA ASP A 131 -12.08 20.20 -5.20
C ASP A 131 -13.24 20.27 -6.21
N HIS A 132 -13.44 19.20 -6.99
CA HIS A 132 -14.56 18.98 -7.91
C HIS A 132 -15.78 18.34 -7.22
#